data_AF-U4QR78-F1
#
_entry.id   AF-U4QR78-F1
#
_cell.length_a   1.000
_cell.length_b   1.000
_cell.length_c   1.000
_cell.angle_alpha   90.00
_cell.angle_beta   90.00
_cell.angle_gamma   90.00
#
_symmetry.space_group_name_H-M   'P 1'
#
loop_
_entity.id
_entity.type
_entity.pdbx_description
1 polymer ?
#
loop_
_entity_poly.entity_id
_entity_poly.type
_entity_poly.pdbx_seq_one_letter_code
_entity_poly.pdbx_strand_id
1 'polypeptide(L)'
;MTGDPSDAMKKTGFTFSVVWMAVFILLAGSAVSPVLGSPIGSSQSNVIWENPHPRCCPVNIQHLVVRFRRVNAPSWIPASLSFRGVNEVEFRFLGTEKFFVGVLVVATGSKDRIIHHGLFDQGPIDEVLTRTFFGKVERVRVAGIFDRDGRKYLVLARIRTKKEAWIPLSSALFALLSSIGKQSDLSWGVS
;
A
#
# COMPACT_ATOMS: atom_id res chain seq x y z
N MET A 1 -68.36 0.06 -53.12
CA MET A 1 -66.91 0.03 -52.82
C MET A 1 -66.40 1.45 -52.88
N THR A 2 -65.44 1.79 -51.99
CA THR A 2 -64.67 3.06 -51.88
C THR A 2 -65.45 4.29 -51.41
N GLY A 3 -65.09 5.03 -50.37
CA GLY A 3 -63.95 5.02 -49.45
C GLY A 3 -64.14 6.24 -48.52
N ASP A 4 -64.02 6.04 -47.22
CA ASP A 4 -64.35 6.99 -46.15
C ASP A 4 -63.22 8.04 -45.96
N PRO A 5 -63.49 9.37 -45.91
CA PRO A 5 -62.47 10.41 -45.87
C PRO A 5 -62.05 10.79 -44.43
N SER A 6 -61.80 9.83 -43.54
CA SER A 6 -61.37 10.10 -42.16
C SER A 6 -59.85 10.12 -41.94
N ASP A 7 -59.03 9.87 -42.98
CA ASP A 7 -57.60 9.61 -42.81
C ASP A 7 -56.64 10.78 -43.12
N ALA A 8 -57.15 11.98 -43.39
CA ALA A 8 -56.32 13.10 -43.81
C ALA A 8 -55.91 14.07 -42.67
N MET A 9 -56.20 13.77 -41.41
CA MET A 9 -56.00 14.77 -40.33
C MET A 9 -55.48 14.18 -39.01
N LYS A 10 -54.41 13.37 -39.06
CA LYS A 10 -53.68 12.89 -37.86
C LYS A 10 -52.14 12.79 -38.02
N LYS A 11 -51.52 13.55 -38.93
CA LYS A 11 -50.06 13.42 -39.20
C LYS A 11 -49.21 14.68 -39.06
N THR A 12 -49.64 15.67 -38.30
CA THR A 12 -48.86 16.92 -38.07
C THR A 12 -48.68 17.29 -36.59
N GLY A 13 -48.85 16.34 -35.67
CA GLY A 13 -48.78 16.60 -34.22
C GLY A 13 -47.78 15.76 -33.43
N PHE A 14 -46.89 14.98 -34.06
CA PHE A 14 -46.07 14.00 -33.33
C PHE A 14 -44.55 14.06 -33.59
N THR A 15 -44.06 15.00 -34.40
CA THR A 15 -42.62 15.14 -34.68
C THR A 15 -41.95 16.32 -33.96
N PHE A 16 -42.73 17.24 -33.36
CA PHE A 16 -42.17 18.40 -32.63
C PHE A 16 -41.88 18.15 -31.14
N SER A 17 -42.39 17.06 -30.55
CA SER A 17 -42.24 16.77 -29.12
C SER A 17 -41.00 15.92 -28.78
N VAL A 18 -40.55 15.06 -29.70
CA VAL A 18 -39.43 14.14 -29.45
C VAL A 18 -38.07 14.85 -29.52
N VAL A 19 -37.95 15.90 -30.34
CA VAL A 19 -36.69 16.64 -30.52
C VAL A 19 -36.35 17.50 -29.28
N TRP A 20 -37.36 18.06 -28.60
CA TRP A 20 -37.14 18.84 -27.37
C TRP A 20 -36.89 17.97 -26.13
N MET A 21 -37.42 16.74 -26.11
CA MET A 21 -37.16 15.82 -25.01
C MET A 21 -35.72 15.28 -25.02
N ALA A 22 -35.08 15.18 -26.19
CA ALA A 22 -33.67 14.80 -26.31
C ALA A 22 -32.69 15.92 -25.86
N VAL A 23 -33.09 17.19 -25.97
CA VAL A 23 -32.24 18.34 -25.56
C VAL A 23 -32.23 18.50 -24.03
N PHE A 24 -33.32 18.17 -23.33
CA PHE A 24 -33.34 18.21 -21.86
C PHE A 24 -32.56 17.07 -21.19
N ILE A 25 -32.46 15.90 -21.83
CA ILE A 25 -31.70 14.76 -21.28
C ILE A 25 -30.18 14.96 -21.49
N LEU A 26 -29.76 15.68 -22.52
CA LEU A 26 -28.34 16.00 -22.76
C LEU A 26 -27.82 17.21 -21.94
N LEU A 27 -28.71 18.04 -21.36
CA LEU A 27 -28.34 19.16 -20.48
C LEU A 27 -28.49 18.86 -18.98
N ALA A 28 -29.05 17.71 -18.61
CA ALA A 28 -29.01 17.18 -17.23
C ALA A 28 -27.73 16.36 -16.93
N GLY A 29 -26.74 16.38 -17.84
CA GLY A 29 -25.51 15.59 -17.78
C GLY A 29 -24.28 16.31 -17.19
N SER A 30 -24.44 17.35 -16.35
CA SER A 30 -23.29 18.08 -15.79
C SER A 30 -23.58 18.73 -14.44
N ALA A 31 -23.93 17.93 -13.44
CA ALA A 31 -23.73 18.29 -12.03
C ALA A 31 -23.64 17.03 -11.14
N VAL A 32 -22.94 16.00 -11.62
CA VAL A 32 -22.39 14.99 -10.72
C VAL A 32 -21.11 15.62 -10.19
N SER A 33 -21.17 16.24 -9.02
CA SER A 33 -19.95 16.47 -8.24
C SER A 33 -19.49 15.09 -7.75
N PRO A 34 -18.40 14.49 -8.27
CA PRO A 34 -17.69 13.54 -7.45
C PRO A 34 -17.14 14.37 -6.31
N VAL A 35 -17.76 14.25 -5.14
CA VAL A 35 -17.04 14.47 -3.89
C VAL A 35 -15.75 13.69 -4.06
N LEU A 36 -14.63 14.42 -4.09
CA LEU A 36 -13.27 13.91 -3.98
C LEU A 36 -13.11 13.26 -2.60
N GLY A 37 -13.87 12.18 -2.38
CA GLY A 37 -13.59 11.15 -1.41
C GLY A 37 -12.45 10.37 -2.00
N SER A 38 -11.32 10.48 -1.31
CA SER A 38 -10.05 9.81 -1.50
C SER A 38 -10.09 8.60 -2.44
N PRO A 39 -9.12 8.45 -3.36
CA PRO A 39 -8.86 7.14 -3.90
C PRO A 39 -8.43 6.28 -2.71
N ILE A 40 -9.36 5.50 -2.15
CA ILE A 40 -9.01 4.22 -1.56
C ILE A 40 -8.68 3.35 -2.77
N GLY A 41 -7.53 3.66 -3.38
CA GLY A 41 -6.83 2.73 -4.22
C GLY A 41 -6.49 1.58 -3.31
N SER A 42 -7.31 0.54 -3.35
CA SER A 42 -6.82 -0.82 -3.22
C SER A 42 -5.81 -1.02 -4.35
N SER A 43 -4.62 -0.47 -4.15
CA SER A 43 -3.47 -0.69 -4.99
C SER A 43 -3.20 -2.19 -4.92
N GLN A 44 -3.69 -2.91 -5.92
CA GLN A 44 -2.97 -4.07 -6.42
C GLN A 44 -1.54 -3.57 -6.66
N SER A 45 -0.65 -4.04 -5.82
CA SER A 45 0.73 -3.61 -5.73
C SER A 45 1.46 -4.12 -6.97
N ASN A 46 1.78 -3.21 -7.90
CA ASN A 46 2.56 -3.47 -9.11
C ASN A 46 4.06 -3.68 -8.77
N VAL A 47 4.37 -4.54 -7.80
CA VAL A 47 5.77 -4.91 -7.56
C VAL A 47 6.17 -5.92 -8.63
N ILE A 48 6.99 -5.46 -9.58
CA ILE A 48 7.44 -6.26 -10.72
C ILE A 48 8.60 -7.15 -10.27
N TRP A 49 8.57 -8.42 -10.70
CA TRP A 49 9.66 -9.36 -10.50
C TRP A 49 10.70 -9.19 -11.61
N GLU A 50 11.90 -8.79 -11.22
CA GLU A 50 13.03 -8.51 -12.10
C GLU A 50 14.12 -9.57 -11.95
N ASN A 51 15.05 -9.64 -12.90
CA ASN A 51 16.26 -10.44 -12.73
C ASN A 51 17.20 -9.73 -11.74
N PRO A 52 18.00 -10.48 -10.96
CA PRO A 52 18.93 -9.88 -10.00
C PRO A 52 19.82 -8.83 -10.64
N HIS A 53 19.91 -7.68 -10.01
CA HIS A 53 20.67 -6.57 -10.56
C HIS A 53 22.16 -6.75 -10.20
N PRO A 54 23.08 -6.89 -11.17
CA PRO A 54 24.48 -7.18 -10.85
C PRO A 54 25.26 -5.97 -10.32
N ARG A 55 24.70 -4.75 -10.42
CA ARG A 55 25.39 -3.48 -10.14
C ARG A 55 24.90 -2.72 -8.90
N CYS A 56 23.93 -3.25 -8.15
CA CYS A 56 23.41 -2.56 -6.98
C CYS A 56 24.26 -2.81 -5.73
N CYS A 57 24.31 -1.82 -4.85
CA CYS A 57 25.19 -1.84 -3.68
C CYS A 57 24.42 -2.37 -2.46
N PRO A 58 24.80 -3.52 -1.88
CA PRO A 58 24.20 -3.98 -0.63
C PRO A 58 24.53 -3.01 0.51
N VAL A 59 23.56 -2.77 1.37
CA VAL A 59 23.72 -2.00 2.60
C VAL A 59 24.09 -2.94 3.73
N ASN A 60 25.11 -2.59 4.52
CA ASN A 60 25.41 -3.33 5.74
C ASN A 60 24.28 -3.11 6.76
N ILE A 61 23.51 -4.17 7.01
CA ILE A 61 22.31 -4.09 7.84
C ILE A 61 22.61 -4.11 9.35
N GLN A 62 23.82 -4.49 9.80
CA GLN A 62 24.16 -4.60 11.23
C GLN A 62 24.04 -3.28 11.98
N HIS A 63 24.28 -2.18 11.28
CA HIS A 63 24.23 -0.83 11.82
C HIS A 63 23.06 -0.03 11.27
N LEU A 64 22.18 -0.67 10.50
CA LEU A 64 21.05 0.03 9.90
C LEU A 64 19.96 0.24 10.95
N VAL A 65 19.70 1.52 11.22
CA VAL A 65 18.62 1.98 12.07
C VAL A 65 17.74 2.93 11.28
N VAL A 66 16.45 2.63 11.19
CA VAL A 66 15.46 3.49 10.53
C VAL A 66 14.48 4.01 11.58
N ARG A 67 14.27 5.32 11.61
CA ARG A 67 13.40 5.99 12.59
C ARG A 67 12.24 6.69 11.88
N PHE A 68 11.03 6.40 12.31
CA PHE A 68 9.85 7.18 11.97
C PHE A 68 9.47 8.05 13.15
N ARG A 69 9.44 9.36 12.93
CA ARG A 69 9.01 10.36 13.91
C ARG A 69 7.72 11.00 13.46
N ARG A 70 6.90 11.40 14.41
CA ARG A 70 5.60 12.04 14.16
C ARG A 70 5.68 13.48 13.61
N VAL A 71 6.87 14.05 13.42
CA VAL A 71 7.00 15.49 13.17
C VAL A 71 6.54 15.89 11.75
N ASN A 72 5.43 16.64 11.66
CA ASN A 72 4.96 17.51 10.57
C ASN A 72 4.76 16.94 9.14
N ALA A 73 4.60 15.63 8.96
CA ALA A 73 4.30 14.99 7.66
C ALA A 73 3.27 13.86 7.86
N PRO A 74 2.56 13.37 6.79
CA PRO A 74 1.59 12.28 6.93
C PRO A 74 2.19 11.16 7.77
N SER A 75 1.50 10.80 8.85
CA SER A 75 2.08 10.02 9.95
C SER A 75 2.55 8.66 9.44
N TRP A 76 3.86 8.52 9.22
CA TRP A 76 4.54 7.24 8.95
C TRP A 76 4.32 6.22 10.08
N ILE A 77 3.82 6.70 11.22
CA ILE A 77 3.31 5.89 12.31
C ILE A 77 1.80 5.68 12.07
N PRO A 78 1.33 4.44 11.88
CA PRO A 78 -0.08 4.14 11.76
C PRO A 78 -0.91 4.73 12.92
N ALA A 79 -2.14 5.16 12.63
CA ALA A 79 -3.01 5.79 13.61
C ALA A 79 -3.21 4.92 14.87
N SER A 80 -3.32 3.59 14.70
CA SER A 80 -3.44 2.61 15.79
C SER A 80 -2.30 2.69 16.82
N LEU A 81 -1.09 3.06 16.41
CA LEU A 81 0.06 3.25 17.30
C LEU A 81 0.11 4.66 17.86
N SER A 82 -0.28 5.65 17.06
CA SER A 82 -0.36 7.05 17.51
C SER A 82 -1.34 7.24 18.67
N PHE A 83 -2.48 6.53 18.67
CA PHE A 83 -3.44 6.53 19.78
C PHE A 83 -2.87 5.97 21.09
N ARG A 84 -1.79 5.19 21.05
CA ARG A 84 -1.10 4.65 22.23
C ARG A 84 -0.02 5.58 22.79
N GLY A 85 0.05 6.82 22.30
CA GLY A 85 1.04 7.81 22.75
C GLY A 85 2.44 7.63 22.15
N VAL A 86 2.57 6.84 21.08
CA VAL A 86 3.84 6.63 20.36
C VAL A 86 4.19 7.89 19.56
N ASN A 87 5.42 8.40 19.75
CA ASN A 87 5.96 9.57 19.07
C ASN A 87 7.06 9.21 18.06
N GLU A 88 7.80 8.14 18.35
CA GLU A 88 8.87 7.63 17.51
C GLU A 88 8.83 6.11 17.46
N VAL A 89 9.13 5.55 16.29
CA VAL A 89 9.35 4.12 16.11
C VAL A 89 10.69 3.89 15.45
N GLU A 90 11.50 3.02 16.03
CA GLU A 90 12.82 2.65 15.56
C GLU A 90 12.83 1.19 15.08
N PHE A 91 13.38 0.96 13.89
CA PHE A 91 13.65 -0.35 13.29
C PHE A 91 15.14 -0.59 13.34
N ARG A 92 15.56 -1.60 14.10
CA ARG A 92 16.94 -2.11 14.11
C ARG A 92 16.97 -3.43 13.37
N PHE A 93 17.72 -3.45 12.27
CA PHE A 93 17.84 -4.65 11.46
C PHE A 93 18.83 -5.63 12.11
N LEU A 94 18.45 -6.90 12.17
CA LEU A 94 19.26 -7.97 12.74
C LEU A 94 19.78 -8.85 11.62
N GLY A 95 21.08 -9.10 11.61
CA GLY A 95 21.70 -9.97 10.63
C GLY A 95 23.16 -9.65 10.36
N THR A 96 23.59 -9.97 9.14
CA THR A 96 24.92 -9.73 8.59
C THR A 96 24.77 -9.24 7.14
N GLU A 97 25.86 -8.87 6.49
CA GLU A 97 25.83 -8.54 5.05
C GLU A 97 25.28 -9.67 4.16
N LYS A 98 25.31 -10.92 4.64
CA LYS A 98 24.87 -12.10 3.88
C LYS A 98 23.54 -12.70 4.34
N PHE A 99 23.11 -12.37 5.56
CA PHE A 99 21.98 -13.03 6.21
C PHE A 99 21.10 -12.01 6.90
N PHE A 100 19.83 -11.96 6.53
CA PHE A 100 18.81 -11.23 7.25
C PHE A 100 18.18 -12.17 8.28
N VAL A 101 18.12 -11.76 9.55
CA VAL A 101 17.51 -12.56 10.64
C VAL A 101 16.13 -12.03 10.98
N GLY A 102 16.01 -10.71 11.10
CA GLY A 102 14.77 -10.09 11.55
C GLY A 102 14.92 -8.60 11.80
N VAL A 103 13.92 -8.04 12.47
CA VAL A 103 13.88 -6.63 12.81
C VAL A 103 13.41 -6.46 14.25
N LEU A 104 14.20 -5.78 15.07
CA LEU A 104 13.75 -5.30 16.37
C LEU A 104 13.06 -3.95 16.17
N VAL A 105 11.83 -3.83 16.65
CA VAL A 105 11.03 -2.62 16.58
C VAL A 105 10.85 -2.08 17.99
N VAL A 106 11.18 -0.80 18.18
CA VAL A 106 11.02 -0.11 19.47
C VAL A 106 10.16 1.12 19.24
N ALA A 107 9.07 1.24 20.00
CA ALA A 107 8.18 2.39 19.97
C ALA A 107 8.36 3.21 21.25
N THR A 108 8.74 4.48 21.09
CA THR A 108 8.98 5.42 22.18
C THR A 108 7.93 6.52 22.22
N GLY A 109 7.59 6.91 23.44
CA GLY A 109 6.59 7.92 23.76
C GLY A 109 7.18 9.29 24.04
N SER A 110 6.45 10.11 24.79
CA SER A 110 6.98 11.35 25.36
C SER A 110 8.08 11.06 26.38
N LYS A 111 9.09 11.94 26.46
CA LYS A 111 10.22 11.82 27.40
C LYS A 111 11.07 10.56 27.18
N ASP A 112 11.18 10.11 25.93
CA ASP A 112 12.01 8.97 25.50
C ASP A 112 11.70 7.63 26.20
N ARG A 113 10.53 7.51 26.84
CA ARG A 113 10.10 6.26 27.46
C ARG A 113 9.71 5.24 26.39
N ILE A 114 10.24 4.02 26.50
CA ILE A 114 9.80 2.88 25.69
C ILE A 114 8.36 2.52 26.10
N ILE A 115 7.45 2.53 25.13
CA ILE A 115 6.04 2.13 25.33
C ILE A 115 5.85 0.68 24.87
N HIS A 116 6.42 0.33 23.72
CA HIS A 116 6.32 -1.02 23.16
C HIS A 116 7.63 -1.43 22.51
N HIS A 117 7.87 -2.73 22.45
CA HIS A 117 8.95 -3.33 21.67
C HIS A 117 8.47 -4.65 21.07
N GLY A 118 9.07 -5.08 19.96
CA GLY A 118 8.74 -6.34 19.31
C GLY A 118 9.88 -6.83 18.46
N LEU A 119 10.02 -8.15 18.34
CA LEU A 119 10.98 -8.79 17.45
C LEU A 119 10.21 -9.47 16.32
N PHE A 120 10.57 -9.11 15.09
CA PHE A 120 10.00 -9.69 13.88
C PHE A 120 11.03 -10.64 13.29
N ASP A 121 10.76 -11.94 13.38
CA ASP A 121 11.57 -12.94 12.70
C ASP A 121 11.30 -12.92 11.19
N GLN A 122 12.23 -13.49 10.42
CA GLN A 122 12.13 -13.51 8.96
C GLN A 122 10.81 -14.12 8.44
N GLY A 123 10.30 -15.18 9.07
CA GLY A 123 9.08 -15.88 8.61
C GLY A 123 7.85 -14.96 8.55
N PRO A 124 7.44 -14.37 9.68
CA PRO A 124 6.34 -13.40 9.71
C PRO A 124 6.58 -12.17 8.81
N ILE A 125 7.83 -11.70 8.68
CA ILE A 125 8.19 -10.61 7.75
C ILE A 125 7.87 -11.01 6.31
N ASP A 126 8.33 -12.18 5.87
CA ASP A 126 8.11 -12.70 4.52
C ASP A 126 6.60 -12.83 4.25
N GLU A 127 5.81 -13.30 5.22
CA GLU A 127 4.36 -13.42 5.11
C GLU A 127 3.67 -12.05 4.95
N VAL A 128 3.95 -11.09 5.83
CA VAL A 128 3.34 -9.76 5.77
C VAL A 128 3.67 -9.05 4.48
N LEU A 129 4.95 -9.06 4.08
CA LEU A 129 5.39 -8.37 2.89
C LEU A 129 4.79 -9.02 1.63
N THR A 130 4.81 -10.35 1.52
CA THR A 130 4.24 -11.02 0.35
C THR A 130 2.73 -10.83 0.23
N ARG A 131 2.01 -10.94 1.35
CA ARG A 131 0.57 -10.67 1.38
C ARG A 131 0.25 -9.23 0.98
N THR A 132 1.03 -8.26 1.48
CA THR A 132 0.81 -6.83 1.20
C THR A 132 1.17 -6.45 -0.24
N PHE A 133 2.30 -6.94 -0.75
CA PHE A 133 2.86 -6.50 -2.03
C PHE A 133 2.55 -7.43 -3.21
N PHE A 134 2.05 -8.63 -2.98
CA PHE A 134 1.68 -9.59 -4.03
C PHE A 134 0.26 -10.13 -3.89
N GLY A 135 -0.48 -9.74 -2.84
CA GLY A 135 -1.85 -10.19 -2.58
C GLY A 135 -1.98 -11.64 -2.13
N LYS A 136 -0.87 -12.34 -1.91
CA LYS A 136 -0.83 -13.75 -1.47
C LYS A 136 0.49 -14.05 -0.76
N VAL A 137 0.48 -15.09 0.07
CA VAL A 137 1.71 -15.58 0.71
C VAL A 137 2.55 -16.31 -0.34
N GLU A 138 3.79 -15.87 -0.54
CA GLU A 138 4.75 -16.52 -1.43
C GLU A 138 6.00 -16.97 -0.66
N ARG A 139 6.59 -18.09 -1.08
CA ARG A 139 7.85 -18.56 -0.52
C ARG A 139 9.02 -17.75 -1.11
N VAL A 140 9.37 -16.68 -0.41
CA VAL A 140 10.49 -15.79 -0.73
C VAL A 140 11.55 -15.83 0.37
N ARG A 141 12.65 -15.13 0.18
CA ARG A 141 13.59 -14.77 1.23
C ARG A 141 13.90 -13.28 1.13
N VAL A 142 14.16 -12.62 2.25
CA VAL A 142 14.80 -11.29 2.23
C VAL A 142 16.24 -11.47 1.71
N ALA A 143 16.53 -10.92 0.53
CA ALA A 143 17.87 -10.95 -0.06
C ALA A 143 18.79 -9.93 0.62
N GLY A 144 18.23 -8.84 1.13
CA GLY A 144 18.97 -7.78 1.82
C GLY A 144 18.30 -6.43 1.61
N ILE A 145 19.03 -5.39 2.02
CA ILE A 145 18.68 -4.00 1.75
C ILE A 145 19.72 -3.44 0.81
N PHE A 146 19.27 -2.76 -0.25
CA PHE A 146 20.13 -2.26 -1.30
C PHE A 146 19.88 -0.76 -1.51
N ASP A 147 20.94 -0.03 -1.84
CA ASP A 147 20.84 1.34 -2.32
C ASP A 147 20.75 1.36 -3.85
N ARG A 148 19.75 2.08 -4.37
CA ARG A 148 19.55 2.33 -5.79
C ARG A 148 19.07 3.77 -5.96
N ASP A 149 19.81 4.57 -6.70
CA ASP A 149 19.49 5.96 -7.01
C ASP A 149 19.24 6.83 -5.75
N GLY A 150 20.01 6.58 -4.67
CA GLY A 150 19.90 7.30 -3.41
C GLY A 150 18.69 6.89 -2.57
N ARG A 151 17.99 5.82 -2.95
CA ARG A 151 16.84 5.27 -2.24
C ARG A 151 17.16 3.85 -1.77
N LYS A 152 16.72 3.54 -0.55
CA LYS A 152 16.89 2.20 0.04
C LYS A 152 15.70 1.32 -0.32
N TYR A 153 16.00 0.09 -0.73
CA TYR A 153 15.01 -0.93 -1.07
C TYR A 153 15.25 -2.17 -0.23
N LEU A 154 14.18 -2.77 0.28
CA LEU A 154 14.17 -4.13 0.78
C LEU A 154 13.89 -5.06 -0.41
N VAL A 155 14.80 -6.00 -0.64
CA VAL A 155 14.72 -6.89 -1.79
C VAL A 155 14.25 -8.26 -1.35
N LEU A 156 13.16 -8.73 -1.94
CA LEU A 156 12.66 -10.10 -1.77
C LEU A 156 13.10 -10.94 -2.97
N ALA A 157 13.69 -12.10 -2.72
CA ALA A 157 14.10 -13.03 -3.77
C ALA A 157 13.25 -14.30 -3.74
N ARG A 158 12.74 -14.72 -4.90
CA ARG A 158 12.12 -16.04 -5.07
C ARG A 158 13.19 -17.12 -5.01
N ILE A 159 13.01 -18.10 -4.12
CA ILE A 159 14.00 -19.17 -3.92
C ILE A 159 14.22 -19.98 -5.21
N ARG A 160 13.15 -20.32 -5.93
CA ARG A 160 13.21 -21.17 -7.13
C ARG A 160 13.76 -20.45 -8.35
N THR A 161 13.26 -19.25 -8.65
CA THR A 161 13.59 -18.53 -9.89
C THR A 161 14.71 -17.51 -9.72
N LYS A 162 15.13 -17.23 -8.48
CA LYS A 162 16.06 -16.16 -8.11
C LYS A 162 15.65 -14.77 -8.62
N LYS A 163 14.39 -14.58 -9.05
CA LYS A 163 13.88 -13.26 -9.42
C LYS A 163 13.71 -12.42 -8.15
N GLU A 164 13.92 -11.13 -8.29
CA GLU A 164 13.91 -10.16 -7.21
C GLU A 164 12.77 -9.17 -7.35
N ALA A 165 12.16 -8.83 -6.22
CA ALA A 165 11.16 -7.78 -6.09
C ALA A 165 11.75 -6.67 -5.22
N TRP A 166 11.79 -5.46 -5.77
CA TRP A 166 12.41 -4.29 -5.16
C TRP A 166 11.34 -3.42 -4.51
N ILE A 167 11.26 -3.46 -3.18
CA ILE A 167 10.23 -2.74 -2.42
C ILE A 167 10.89 -1.56 -1.71
N PRO A 168 10.40 -0.32 -1.87
CA PRO A 168 10.93 0.82 -1.13
C PRO A 168 10.93 0.53 0.38
N LEU A 169 12.07 0.73 1.03
CA LEU A 169 12.26 0.33 2.44
C LEU A 169 11.23 0.99 3.36
N SER A 170 10.88 2.26 3.12
CA SER A 170 9.85 2.99 3.86
C SER A 170 8.47 2.30 3.77
N SER A 171 8.10 1.83 2.57
CA SER A 171 6.83 1.14 2.33
C SER A 171 6.81 -0.23 3.00
N ALA A 172 7.92 -0.98 2.94
CA ALA A 172 8.04 -2.28 3.61
C ALA A 172 7.90 -2.13 5.13
N LEU A 173 8.59 -1.17 5.74
CA LEU A 173 8.52 -0.93 7.19
C LEU A 173 7.14 -0.42 7.62
N PHE A 174 6.49 0.42 6.81
CA PHE A 174 5.12 0.86 7.07
C PHE A 174 4.12 -0.32 7.04
N ALA A 175 4.28 -1.25 6.10
CA ALA A 175 3.46 -2.46 6.02
C ALA A 175 3.64 -3.36 7.25
N LEU A 176 4.88 -3.55 7.69
CA LEU A 176 5.20 -4.28 8.93
C LEU A 176 4.53 -3.60 10.13
N LEU A 177 4.72 -2.28 10.28
CA LEU A 177 4.10 -1.49 11.35
C LEU A 177 2.59 -1.60 11.39
N SER A 178 1.95 -1.53 10.23
CA SER A 178 0.50 -1.57 10.09
C SER A 178 -0.08 -2.94 10.40
N SER A 179 0.76 -3.99 10.46
CA SER A 179 0.37 -5.37 10.73
C SER A 179 0.57 -5.77 12.19
N ILE A 180 1.32 -4.98 12.97
CA ILE A 180 1.57 -5.28 14.39
C ILE A 180 0.27 -5.24 15.18
N GLY A 181 0.02 -6.29 15.96
CA GLY A 181 -1.19 -6.49 16.74
C GLY A 181 -2.40 -6.97 15.94
N LYS A 182 -2.28 -7.13 14.61
CA LYS A 182 -3.31 -7.77 13.77
C LYS A 182 -3.08 -9.26 13.58
N GLN A 183 -1.85 -9.73 13.75
CA GLN A 183 -1.48 -11.15 13.71
C GLN A 183 -0.89 -11.55 15.07
N SER A 184 -1.15 -12.78 15.52
CA SER A 184 -0.75 -13.25 16.86
C SER A 184 0.76 -13.38 17.03
N ASP A 185 1.43 -13.78 15.95
CA ASP A 185 2.87 -13.90 15.77
C ASP A 185 3.58 -12.54 15.64
N LEU A 186 2.81 -11.48 15.37
CA LEU A 186 3.29 -10.10 15.32
C LEU A 186 2.66 -9.28 16.44
N SER A 187 2.98 -9.65 17.67
CA SER A 187 2.51 -8.93 18.85
C SER A 187 3.60 -8.01 19.43
N TRP A 188 3.15 -6.95 20.09
CA TRP A 188 4.02 -6.16 20.94
C TRP A 188 4.34 -6.95 22.21
N GLY A 189 5.61 -6.99 22.58
CA GLY A 189 5.99 -7.26 23.96
C GLY A 189 5.39 -6.17 24.85
N VAL A 190 4.59 -6.58 25.82
CA VAL A 190 4.15 -5.72 26.92
C VAL A 190 5.28 -5.65 27.93
N SER A 191 5.81 -4.44 28.13
CA SER A 191 6.77 -4.10 29.20
C SER A 191 6.06 -3.80 30.51
#